data_AF-A0A6B3IJ28-F1
#
_entry.id   AF-A0A6B3IJ28-F1
#
_cell.length_a   1.000
_cell.length_b   1.000
_cell.length_c   1.000
_cell.angle_alpha   90.00
_cell.angle_beta   90.00
_cell.angle_gamma   90.00
#
_symmetry.space_group_name_H-M   'P 1'
#
loop_
_entity.id
_entity.type
_entity.pdbx_description
1 polymer ?
#
loop_
_entity_poly.entity_id
_entity_poly.type
_entity_poly.pdbx_seq_one_letter_code
_entity_poly.pdbx_strand_id
1 'polypeptide(L)'
;MTQTTTRVLEPSDLGAALAILESEPVANAFVASRVQVAGLDPWRLGGEMWGWYADGRLRSLCYAGANLVPICAGPEAVRAFADRARRAGRRCSSIVGPAEPTALLWRLLEPG
;
A
#
# COMPACT_ATOMS: atom_id res chain seq x y z
N MET A 1 1.31 10.41 21.89
CA MET A 1 2.09 10.18 20.65
C MET A 1 1.71 8.80 20.17
N THR A 2 1.11 8.68 18.98
CA THR A 2 0.79 7.38 18.37
C THR A 2 2.04 6.81 17.72
N GLN A 3 2.35 5.53 17.96
CA GLN A 3 3.52 4.90 17.37
C GLN A 3 3.16 4.39 15.97
N THR A 4 3.89 4.84 14.95
CA THR A 4 3.64 4.44 13.57
C THR A 4 4.83 3.69 12.97
N THR A 5 4.55 2.66 12.17
CA THR A 5 5.58 1.88 11.47
C THR A 5 5.12 1.43 10.10
N THR A 6 6.06 1.19 9.18
CA THR A 6 5.78 0.65 7.84
C THR A 6 6.67 -0.54 7.57
N ARG A 7 6.08 -1.65 7.11
CA ARG A 7 6.82 -2.87 6.73
C ARG A 7 6.18 -3.58 5.54
N VAL A 8 6.92 -4.51 4.94
CA VAL A 8 6.33 -5.48 4.01
C VAL A 8 5.46 -6.44 4.80
N LEU A 9 4.29 -6.78 4.26
CA LEU A 9 3.42 -7.80 4.80
C LEU A 9 3.89 -9.18 4.37
N GLU A 10 3.80 -10.12 5.30
CA GLU A 10 4.13 -11.53 5.09
C GLU A 10 2.85 -12.34 4.83
N PRO A 11 2.93 -13.57 4.32
CA PRO A 11 1.76 -14.42 4.11
C PRO A 11 0.85 -14.57 5.34
N SER A 12 1.41 -14.51 6.56
CA SER A 12 0.66 -14.53 7.82
C SER A 12 -0.23 -13.30 8.05
N ASP A 13 0.05 -12.17 7.38
CA ASP A 13 -0.75 -10.95 7.47
C ASP A 13 -1.97 -10.96 6.52
N LEU A 14 -2.16 -12.03 5.71
CA LEU A 14 -3.16 -12.07 4.65
C LEU A 14 -4.58 -11.75 5.15
N GLY A 15 -4.99 -12.32 6.30
CA GLY A 15 -6.30 -12.04 6.87
C GLY A 15 -6.49 -10.56 7.22
N ALA A 16 -5.47 -9.91 7.77
CA ALA A 16 -5.52 -8.48 8.11
C ALA A 16 -5.52 -7.60 6.85
N ALA A 17 -4.77 -7.99 5.82
CA ALA A 17 -4.78 -7.29 4.54
C ALA A 17 -6.14 -7.39 3.84
N LEU A 18 -6.75 -8.59 3.82
CA LEU A 18 -8.09 -8.81 3.26
C LEU A 18 -9.14 -7.97 3.98
N ALA A 19 -9.10 -7.87 5.31
CA ALA A 19 -10.03 -7.05 6.07
C ALA A 19 -10.00 -5.56 5.67
N ILE A 20 -8.84 -5.01 5.30
CA ILE A 20 -8.71 -3.64 4.79
C ILE A 20 -9.20 -3.55 3.34
N LEU A 21 -8.83 -4.52 2.50
CA LEU A 21 -9.29 -4.55 1.11
C LEU A 21 -10.82 -4.62 1.02
N GLU A 22 -11.45 -5.38 1.91
CA GLU A 22 -12.90 -5.58 2.00
C GLU A 22 -13.65 -4.40 2.62
N SER A 23 -12.99 -3.45 3.28
CA SER A 23 -13.67 -2.28 3.86
C SER A 23 -14.18 -1.31 2.80
N GLU A 24 -13.53 -1.27 1.63
CA GLU A 24 -13.92 -0.45 0.48
C GLU A 24 -13.82 -1.28 -0.83
N PRO A 25 -14.69 -2.28 -1.02
CA PRO A 25 -14.49 -3.33 -2.03
C PRO A 25 -14.46 -2.81 -3.47
N VAL A 26 -15.20 -1.74 -3.75
CA VAL A 26 -15.21 -1.10 -5.08
C VAL A 26 -13.91 -0.34 -5.35
N ALA A 27 -13.46 0.48 -4.39
CA ALA A 27 -12.22 1.26 -4.53
C ALA A 27 -10.99 0.34 -4.59
N ASN A 28 -11.03 -0.78 -3.87
CA ASN A 28 -9.91 -1.69 -3.71
C ASN A 28 -9.93 -2.87 -4.71
N ALA A 29 -10.93 -2.98 -5.59
CA ALA A 29 -11.16 -4.13 -6.47
C ALA A 29 -9.92 -4.54 -7.28
N PHE A 30 -9.14 -3.57 -7.77
CA PHE A 30 -7.92 -3.82 -8.53
C PHE A 30 -6.89 -4.63 -7.72
N VAL A 31 -6.64 -4.25 -6.46
CA VAL A 31 -5.66 -4.95 -5.62
C VAL A 31 -6.27 -6.19 -4.98
N ALA A 32 -7.55 -6.13 -4.58
CA ALA A 32 -8.27 -7.25 -4.00
C ALA A 32 -8.28 -8.47 -4.94
N SER A 33 -8.56 -8.26 -6.24
CA SER A 33 -8.54 -9.35 -7.23
C SER A 33 -7.17 -10.02 -7.36
N ARG A 34 -6.07 -9.25 -7.29
CA ARG A 34 -4.71 -9.80 -7.29
C ARG A 34 -4.42 -10.62 -6.03
N VAL A 35 -4.77 -10.08 -4.86
CA VAL A 35 -4.55 -10.76 -3.57
C VAL A 35 -5.39 -12.03 -3.46
N GLN A 36 -6.60 -12.06 -3.99
CA GLN A 36 -7.42 -13.29 -4.02
C GLN A 36 -6.77 -14.43 -4.81
N VAL A 37 -6.05 -14.12 -5.88
CA VAL A 37 -5.37 -15.11 -6.74
C VAL A 37 -3.98 -15.50 -6.22
N ALA A 38 -3.23 -14.52 -5.71
CA ALA A 38 -1.81 -14.67 -5.39
C ALA A 38 -1.49 -14.74 -3.90
N GLY A 39 -2.44 -14.36 -3.03
CA GLY A 39 -2.16 -14.06 -1.63
C GLY A 39 -1.23 -12.85 -1.51
N LEU A 40 -0.29 -12.92 -0.57
CA LEU A 40 0.75 -11.90 -0.35
C LEU A 40 2.14 -12.35 -0.82
N ASP A 41 2.23 -13.45 -1.58
CA ASP A 41 3.51 -13.88 -2.17
C ASP A 41 3.99 -12.85 -3.20
N PRO A 42 5.16 -12.19 -3.02
CA PRO A 42 5.55 -11.07 -3.87
C PRO A 42 5.75 -11.43 -5.34
N TRP A 43 6.21 -12.65 -5.61
CA TRP A 43 6.43 -13.14 -6.96
C TRP A 43 5.10 -13.35 -7.70
N ARG A 44 4.15 -14.03 -7.08
CA ARG A 44 2.81 -14.27 -7.65
C ARG A 44 1.98 -13.00 -7.73
N LEU A 45 2.12 -12.10 -6.74
CA LEU A 45 1.37 -10.83 -6.68
C LEU A 45 1.89 -9.82 -7.72
N GLY A 46 3.15 -9.96 -8.13
CA GLY A 46 3.83 -9.03 -9.05
C GLY A 46 4.30 -7.75 -8.37
N GLY A 47 4.59 -7.82 -7.07
CA GLY A 47 4.97 -6.70 -6.23
C GLY A 47 4.85 -7.02 -4.74
N GLU A 48 5.30 -6.11 -3.89
CA GLU A 48 5.16 -6.22 -2.45
C GLU A 48 3.83 -5.63 -1.99
N MET A 49 3.25 -6.16 -0.91
CA MET A 49 2.22 -5.47 -0.14
C MET A 49 2.88 -4.79 1.05
N TRP A 50 2.83 -3.47 1.14
CA TRP A 50 3.29 -2.72 2.30
C TRP A 50 2.14 -2.46 3.25
N GLY A 51 2.40 -2.60 4.54
CA GLY A 51 1.46 -2.25 5.60
C GLY A 51 1.95 -1.02 6.36
N TRP A 52 1.03 -0.10 6.64
CA TRP A 52 1.23 0.98 7.60
C TRP A 52 0.43 0.70 8.87
N TYR A 53 1.13 0.75 10.00
CA TYR A 53 0.60 0.45 11.32
C TYR A 53 0.54 1.72 12.15
N ALA A 54 -0.56 1.89 12.87
CA ALA A 54 -0.70 2.88 13.93
C ALA A 54 -1.11 2.18 15.21
N ASP A 55 -0.35 2.40 16.28
CA ASP A 55 -0.54 1.78 17.61
C ASP A 55 -0.64 0.25 17.51
N GLY A 56 0.29 -0.35 16.77
CA GLY A 56 0.39 -1.81 16.58
C GLY A 56 -0.68 -2.42 15.67
N ARG A 57 -1.62 -1.63 15.14
CA ARG A 57 -2.70 -2.12 14.27
C ARG A 57 -2.44 -1.74 12.83
N LEU A 58 -2.62 -2.69 11.92
CA LEU A 58 -2.60 -2.43 10.48
C LEU A 58 -3.79 -1.54 10.13
N ARG A 59 -3.53 -0.39 9.49
CA ARG A 59 -4.56 0.61 9.17
C ARG A 59 -4.66 0.93 7.68
N SER A 60 -3.55 0.83 6.96
CA SER A 60 -3.50 1.15 5.53
C SER A 60 -2.55 0.21 4.83
N LEU A 61 -2.78 0.01 3.54
CA LEU A 61 -1.91 -0.79 2.69
C LEU A 61 -1.35 0.08 1.56
N CYS A 62 -0.26 -0.40 0.97
CA CYS A 62 0.19 0.08 -0.33
C CYS A 62 0.71 -1.09 -1.14
N TYR A 63 0.07 -1.37 -2.27
CA TYR A 63 0.61 -2.33 -3.23
C TYR A 63 1.73 -1.66 -4.02
N ALA A 64 2.92 -2.24 -3.97
CA ALA A 64 4.14 -1.75 -4.60
C ALA A 64 4.67 -2.77 -5.63
N GLY A 65 4.11 -2.69 -6.84
CA GLY A 65 4.57 -3.48 -7.99
C GLY A 65 4.82 -2.58 -9.20
N ALA A 66 4.36 -3.00 -10.38
CA ALA A 66 4.35 -2.15 -11.57
C ALA A 66 3.57 -0.83 -11.35
N ASN A 67 2.55 -0.87 -10.50
CA ASN A 67 1.82 0.30 -10.02
C ASN A 67 2.08 0.47 -8.52
N LEU A 68 2.13 1.73 -8.07
CA LEU A 68 2.09 2.07 -6.65
C LEU A 68 0.66 2.48 -6.27
N VAL A 69 0.00 1.69 -5.42
CA VAL A 69 -1.43 1.84 -5.14
C VAL A 69 -1.66 2.00 -3.64
N PRO A 70 -1.93 3.22 -3.14
CA PRO A 70 -2.33 3.44 -1.76
C PRO A 70 -3.76 2.94 -1.52
N ILE A 71 -3.98 2.26 -0.39
CA ILE A 71 -5.25 1.59 -0.04
C ILE A 71 -5.63 2.01 1.37
N CYS A 72 -6.82 2.61 1.53
CA CYS A 72 -7.31 3.20 2.78
C CYS A 72 -6.23 4.06 3.48
N ALA A 73 -5.43 4.78 2.68
CA ALA A 73 -4.24 5.48 3.15
C ALA A 73 -4.55 6.96 3.38
N GLY A 74 -4.64 7.35 4.65
CA GLY A 74 -4.67 8.76 5.04
C GLY A 74 -3.32 9.45 4.84
N PRO A 75 -3.23 10.78 5.07
CA PRO A 75 -2.03 11.56 4.79
C PRO A 75 -0.75 11.06 5.49
N GLU A 76 -0.85 10.53 6.71
CA GLU A 76 0.31 9.98 7.44
C GLU A 76 0.82 8.69 6.80
N ALA A 77 -0.09 7.77 6.45
CA ALA A 77 0.25 6.53 5.75
C ALA A 77 0.90 6.82 4.39
N VAL A 78 0.34 7.78 3.64
CA VAL A 78 0.88 8.20 2.33
C VAL A 78 2.32 8.71 2.46
N ARG A 79 2.62 9.55 3.47
CA ARG A 79 4.00 10.02 3.73
C ARG A 79 4.93 8.84 4.03
N ALA A 80 4.49 7.91 4.88
CA ALA A 80 5.29 6.75 5.23
C ALA A 80 5.56 5.82 4.04
N PHE A 81 4.58 5.66 3.14
CA PHE A 81 4.75 4.92 1.89
C PHE A 81 5.66 5.65 0.90
N ALA A 82 5.56 6.98 0.79
CA ALA A 82 6.45 7.78 -0.05
C ALA A 82 7.91 7.65 0.41
N ASP A 83 8.16 7.75 1.71
CA ASP A 83 9.49 7.61 2.30
C ASP A 83 10.07 6.21 2.05
N ARG A 84 9.24 5.16 2.16
CA ARG A 84 9.63 3.79 1.81
C ARG A 84 9.95 3.67 0.31
N ALA A 85 9.10 4.20 -0.57
CA ALA A 85 9.29 4.15 -2.02
C ALA A 85 10.57 4.85 -2.48
N ARG A 86 10.92 5.99 -1.87
CA ARG A 86 12.19 6.67 -2.11
C ARG A 86 13.38 5.79 -1.73
N ARG A 87 13.37 5.19 -0.53
CA ARG A 87 14.45 4.31 -0.07
C ARG A 87 14.60 3.04 -0.90
N ALA A 88 13.50 2.46 -1.39
CA ALA A 88 13.52 1.25 -2.20
C ALA A 88 13.98 1.48 -3.66
N GLY A 89 14.08 2.74 -4.11
CA GLY A 89 14.28 3.10 -5.51
C GLY A 89 13.04 2.77 -6.32
N ARG A 90 12.10 3.73 -6.43
CA ARG A 90 10.80 3.55 -7.07
C ARG A 90 10.91 2.89 -8.46
N ARG A 91 10.24 1.75 -8.64
CA ARG A 91 10.22 0.99 -9.92
C ARG A 91 8.83 0.95 -10.58
N CYS A 92 7.83 1.60 -9.98
CA CYS A 92 6.49 1.64 -10.55
C CYS A 92 6.43 2.63 -11.73
N SER A 93 5.66 2.27 -12.76
CA SER A 93 5.40 3.12 -13.92
C SER A 93 4.23 4.08 -13.72
N SER A 94 3.37 3.82 -12.73
CA SER A 94 2.23 4.69 -12.41
C SER A 94 1.88 4.66 -10.93
N ILE A 95 1.17 5.71 -10.47
CA ILE A 95 0.50 5.77 -9.17
C ILE A 95 -1.00 5.75 -9.45
N VAL A 96 -1.72 4.82 -8.84
CA VAL A 96 -3.14 4.57 -9.14
C VAL A 96 -3.90 4.45 -7.84
N GLY A 97 -5.11 5.00 -7.76
CA GLY A 97 -5.95 4.89 -6.57
C GLY A 97 -6.88 6.09 -6.41
N PRO A 98 -7.44 6.28 -5.20
CA PRO A 98 -8.27 7.45 -4.90
C PRO A 98 -7.51 8.76 -5.13
N ALA A 99 -8.23 9.79 -5.58
CA ALA A 99 -7.62 11.03 -6.08
C ALA A 99 -6.71 11.71 -5.05
N GLU A 100 -7.17 11.85 -3.80
CA GLU A 100 -6.42 12.55 -2.74
C GLU A 100 -5.12 11.83 -2.33
N PRO A 101 -5.13 10.54 -1.91
CA PRO A 101 -3.90 9.79 -1.63
C PRO A 101 -2.94 9.74 -2.82
N THR A 102 -3.47 9.57 -4.04
CA THR A 102 -2.67 9.49 -5.27
C THR A 102 -1.96 10.82 -5.55
N ALA A 103 -2.68 11.94 -5.47
CA ALA A 103 -2.11 13.27 -5.69
C ALA A 103 -1.05 13.62 -4.64
N LEU A 104 -1.29 13.27 -3.37
CA LEU A 104 -0.30 13.49 -2.32
C LEU A 104 0.94 12.63 -2.52
N LEU A 105 0.77 11.34 -2.86
CA LEU A 105 1.88 10.42 -3.12
C LEU A 105 2.71 10.88 -4.33
N TRP A 106 2.06 11.37 -5.39
CA TRP A 106 2.74 11.97 -6.54
C TRP A 106 3.60 13.17 -6.13
N ARG A 107 3.04 14.16 -5.42
CA ARG A 107 3.78 15.34 -4.97
C ARG A 107 4.97 15.00 -4.08
N LEU A 108 4.87 13.93 -3.29
CA LEU A 108 5.97 13.45 -2.47
C LEU A 108 7.00 12.65 -3.27
N LEU A 109 6.69 12.16 -4.47
CA LEU A 109 7.59 11.31 -5.25
C LEU A 109 8.11 11.96 -6.53
N GLU A 110 7.57 13.11 -6.92
CA GLU A 110 8.06 13.87 -8.07
C GLU A 110 9.52 14.30 -7.85
N PRO A 111 10.35 14.29 -8.91
CA PRO A 111 11.69 14.82 -8.83
C PRO A 111 11.63 16.29 -8.42
N GLY A 112 12.42 16.66 -7.40
CA GLY A 112 12.70 18.05 -7.07
C GLY A 112 13.78 18.64 -7.96
#